data_AF-A0A7J2NP96-F1
#
_entry.id   AF-A0A7J2NP96-F1
#
_cell.length_a   1.000
_cell.length_b   1.000
_cell.length_c   1.000
_cell.angle_alpha   90.00
_cell.angle_beta   90.00
_cell.angle_gamma   90.00
#
_symmetry.space_group_name_H-M   'P 1'
#
loop_
_entity.id
_entity.type
_entity.pdbx_description
1 polymer ?
#
loop_
_entity_poly.entity_id
_entity_poly.type
_entity_poly.pdbx_seq_one_letter_code
_entity_poly.pdbx_strand_id
1 'polypeptide(L)'
;MKVNKKTLTILAVICMITIAFGGGYALSQQVTVQENNNQKKVVTVQDSANRIVEVPYPVERIVVLWDNPTEEIKALGAIDRIVGIDTATKEDVNKGLYPELEDTPVIGSWDEPSYEAIAELDPDVVIMLSSYSPFPDEVQERLEPFGIAIVGLDFYRTDVFFREITILGFMLGLEDEAVDYIAFFQDTLDMISSRLSDIPDNERKQSILRQLLITFHMGAQTTAQEFQA
;
A
#
# COMPACT_ATOMS: atom_id res chain seq x y z
N MET A 1 -44.67 -40.03 38.05
CA MET A 1 -44.88 -38.65 37.57
C MET A 1 -45.56 -38.71 36.19
N LYS A 2 -46.87 -38.41 36.09
CA LYS A 2 -47.61 -38.49 34.82
C LYS A 2 -47.31 -37.22 34.00
N VAL A 3 -46.36 -37.32 33.07
CA VAL A 3 -46.08 -36.22 32.14
C VAL A 3 -47.24 -36.10 31.16
N ASN A 4 -47.86 -34.92 31.08
CA ASN A 4 -49.00 -34.66 30.21
C ASN A 4 -48.52 -34.61 28.74
N LYS A 5 -49.23 -35.30 27.83
CA LYS A 5 -48.89 -35.36 26.40
C LYS A 5 -48.73 -33.96 25.79
N LYS A 6 -49.52 -32.97 26.23
CA LYS A 6 -49.40 -31.57 25.78
C LYS A 6 -48.09 -30.90 26.21
N THR A 7 -47.58 -31.23 27.39
CA THR A 7 -46.31 -30.72 27.92
C THR A 7 -45.10 -31.34 27.21
N LEU A 8 -45.23 -32.60 26.76
CA LEU A 8 -44.21 -33.28 25.96
C LEU A 8 -44.12 -32.72 24.53
N THR A 9 -45.26 -32.35 23.93
CA THR A 9 -45.28 -31.74 22.59
C THR A 9 -44.70 -30.32 22.60
N ILE A 10 -44.94 -29.54 23.66
CA ILE A 10 -44.37 -28.18 23.78
C ILE A 10 -42.84 -28.23 23.95
N LEU A 11 -42.31 -29.18 24.73
CA LEU A 11 -40.86 -29.35 24.87
C LEU A 11 -40.18 -29.78 23.55
N ALA A 12 -40.83 -30.64 22.76
CA ALA A 12 -40.30 -31.11 21.49
C ALA A 12 -40.25 -30.02 20.40
N VAL A 13 -41.21 -29.10 20.40
CA VAL A 13 -41.23 -27.94 19.48
C VAL A 13 -40.16 -26.91 19.87
N ILE A 14 -39.92 -26.70 21.17
CA ILE A 14 -38.86 -25.80 21.66
C ILE A 14 -37.46 -26.34 21.31
N CYS A 15 -37.22 -27.66 21.40
CA CYS A 15 -35.96 -28.27 20.97
C CYS A 15 -35.74 -28.26 19.44
N MET A 16 -36.79 -28.19 18.62
CA MET A 16 -36.64 -28.06 17.16
C MET A 16 -36.34 -26.62 16.73
N ILE A 17 -36.83 -25.62 17.48
CA ILE A 17 -36.54 -24.20 17.21
C ILE A 17 -35.09 -23.85 17.59
N THR A 18 -34.51 -24.49 18.62
CA THR A 18 -33.11 -24.26 19.01
C THR A 18 -32.09 -24.88 18.04
N ILE A 19 -32.44 -25.96 17.35
CA ILE A 19 -31.57 -26.58 16.33
C ILE A 19 -31.61 -25.79 15.00
N ALA A 20 -32.72 -25.10 14.70
CA ALA A 20 -32.85 -24.27 13.51
C ALA A 20 -32.26 -22.85 13.65
N PHE A 21 -32.02 -22.36 14.88
CA PHE A 21 -31.34 -21.08 15.13
C PHE A 21 -29.88 -21.22 15.61
N GLY A 22 -29.45 -22.44 15.98
CA GLY A 22 -28.08 -22.73 16.46
C GLY A 22 -26.99 -22.77 15.38
N GLY A 23 -27.34 -22.63 14.10
CA GLY A 23 -26.39 -22.59 12.97
C GLY A 23 -25.91 -21.18 12.56
N GLY A 24 -26.49 -20.12 13.11
CA GLY A 24 -26.14 -18.72 12.77
C GLY A 24 -25.49 -17.91 13.89
N TYR A 25 -25.38 -18.47 15.11
CA TYR A 25 -24.88 -17.79 16.31
C TYR A 25 -23.45 -18.20 16.71
N ALA A 26 -22.67 -18.75 15.77
CA ALA A 26 -21.27 -19.12 15.98
C ALA A 26 -20.27 -18.17 15.28
N LEU A 27 -20.65 -16.90 15.08
CA LEU A 27 -19.73 -15.86 14.59
C LEU A 27 -19.98 -14.51 15.26
N SER A 28 -20.07 -14.51 16.59
CA SER A 28 -19.83 -13.31 17.38
C SER A 28 -18.88 -13.70 18.53
N GLN A 29 -17.62 -13.94 18.20
CA GLN A 29 -16.61 -13.92 19.24
C GLN A 29 -16.56 -12.51 19.83
N GLN A 30 -16.67 -12.48 21.14
CA GLN A 30 -16.61 -11.30 21.99
C GLN A 30 -15.27 -10.60 21.79
N VAL A 31 -15.27 -9.45 21.12
CA VAL A 31 -14.19 -8.48 21.27
C VAL A 31 -14.37 -7.89 22.68
N THR A 32 -13.54 -8.33 23.62
CA THR A 32 -13.37 -7.65 24.89
C THR A 32 -12.28 -6.60 24.68
N VAL A 33 -12.66 -5.35 24.41
CA VAL A 33 -11.70 -4.24 24.35
C VAL A 33 -11.25 -3.96 25.78
N GLN A 34 -10.05 -4.41 26.13
CA GLN A 34 -9.31 -3.89 27.28
C GLN A 34 -8.60 -2.63 26.79
N GLU A 35 -9.11 -1.44 27.13
CA GLU A 35 -8.40 -0.18 26.93
C GLU A 35 -7.18 -0.14 27.86
N ASN A 36 -6.04 -0.59 27.35
CA ASN A 36 -4.73 -0.19 27.85
C ASN A 36 -4.37 1.12 27.15
N ASN A 37 -4.62 2.25 27.80
CA ASN A 37 -4.41 3.63 27.29
C ASN A 37 -2.92 4.01 27.02
N ASN A 38 -2.04 3.04 26.77
CA ASN A 38 -0.62 3.25 26.48
C ASN A 38 -0.08 2.37 25.34
N GLN A 39 -0.93 1.61 24.63
CA GLN A 39 -0.51 0.90 23.42
C GLN A 39 -0.91 1.73 22.18
N LYS A 40 0.06 2.06 21.32
CA LYS A 40 -0.21 2.62 19.98
C LYS A 40 -1.24 1.72 19.30
N LYS A 41 -2.31 2.30 18.78
CA LYS A 41 -3.29 1.56 17.98
C LYS A 41 -2.55 0.97 16.77
N VAL A 42 -2.83 -0.28 16.43
CA VAL A 42 -2.24 -0.97 15.29
C VAL A 42 -3.35 -1.25 14.27
N VAL A 43 -3.02 -1.14 12.99
CA VAL A 43 -3.89 -1.55 11.89
C VAL A 43 -3.15 -2.53 10.99
N THR A 44 -3.91 -3.34 10.27
CA THR A 44 -3.38 -4.34 9.35
C THR A 44 -3.68 -3.91 7.92
N VAL A 45 -2.67 -3.95 7.05
CA VAL A 45 -2.79 -3.65 5.63
C VAL A 45 -2.27 -4.80 4.78
N GLN A 46 -2.83 -4.94 3.58
CA GLN A 46 -2.29 -5.84 2.56
C GLN A 46 -1.51 -5.02 1.55
N ASP A 47 -0.21 -5.26 1.45
CA ASP A 47 0.67 -4.55 0.53
C ASP A 47 0.66 -5.14 -0.89
N SER A 48 1.37 -4.52 -1.84
CA SER A 48 1.37 -4.95 -3.25
C SER A 48 2.19 -6.21 -3.53
N ALA A 49 3.00 -6.66 -2.56
CA ALA A 49 3.57 -8.00 -2.53
C ALA A 49 2.60 -9.06 -1.97
N ASN A 50 1.34 -8.69 -1.69
CA ASN A 50 0.30 -9.51 -1.05
C ASN A 50 0.62 -9.92 0.40
N ARG A 51 1.52 -9.19 1.07
CA ARG A 51 1.87 -9.44 2.47
C ARG A 51 0.88 -8.76 3.38
N ILE A 52 0.64 -9.36 4.54
CA ILE A 52 -0.20 -8.78 5.58
C ILE A 52 0.72 -8.16 6.62
N VAL A 53 0.68 -6.84 6.75
CA VAL A 53 1.61 -6.05 7.56
C VAL A 53 0.83 -5.31 8.64
N GLU A 54 1.30 -5.39 9.87
CA GLU A 54 0.81 -4.60 10.99
C GLU A 54 1.61 -3.31 11.12
N VAL A 55 0.92 -2.17 11.20
CA VAL A 55 1.54 -0.84 11.34
C VAL A 55 0.86 -0.02 12.42
N PRO A 56 1.58 0.87 13.13
CA PRO A 56 0.98 1.85 14.01
C PRO A 56 -0.05 2.73 13.29
N TYR A 57 -1.07 3.21 14.01
CA TYR A 57 -2.11 4.09 13.49
C TYR A 57 -2.37 5.27 14.44
N PRO A 58 -2.40 6.51 13.92
CA PRO A 58 -1.89 6.90 12.60
C PRO A 58 -0.37 6.72 12.51
N VAL A 59 0.15 6.48 11.31
CA VAL A 59 1.59 6.53 11.03
C VAL A 59 2.03 7.99 11.02
N GLU A 60 3.04 8.35 11.82
CA GLU A 60 3.53 9.73 11.99
C GLU A 60 5.02 9.90 11.64
N ARG A 61 5.78 8.79 11.54
CA ARG A 61 7.21 8.81 11.20
C ARG A 61 7.51 7.80 10.10
N ILE A 62 7.84 8.30 8.91
CA ILE A 62 7.97 7.49 7.69
C ILE A 62 9.39 7.61 7.16
N VAL A 63 10.03 6.48 6.88
CA VAL A 63 11.17 6.46 5.95
C VAL A 63 10.65 6.04 4.59
N VAL A 64 11.07 6.75 3.54
CA VAL A 64 10.72 6.43 2.15
C VAL A 64 11.94 5.97 1.38
N LEU A 65 11.75 4.90 0.61
CA LEU A 65 12.69 4.43 -0.39
C LEU A 65 12.02 4.59 -1.76
N TRP A 66 12.55 5.50 -2.59
CA TRP A 66 11.99 6.04 -3.84
C TRP A 66 11.20 7.36 -3.72
N ASP A 67 11.17 8.08 -4.83
CA ASP A 67 10.40 9.30 -5.07
C ASP A 67 8.88 9.04 -5.13
N ASN A 68 8.44 7.92 -5.69
CA ASN A 68 7.03 7.54 -5.79
C ASN A 68 6.28 7.61 -4.43
N PRO A 69 6.72 6.93 -3.34
CA PRO A 69 6.10 7.10 -2.02
C PRO A 69 6.12 8.56 -1.53
N THR A 70 7.20 9.29 -1.80
CA THR A 70 7.34 10.70 -1.42
C THR A 70 6.26 11.58 -2.06
N GLU A 71 6.01 11.37 -3.36
CA GLU A 71 4.99 12.10 -4.12
C GLU A 71 3.60 11.87 -3.55
N GLU A 72 3.22 10.62 -3.28
CA GLU A 72 1.87 10.31 -2.79
C GLU A 72 1.65 10.75 -1.34
N ILE A 73 2.67 10.63 -0.48
CA ILE A 73 2.60 11.17 0.89
C ILE A 73 2.45 12.70 0.86
N LYS A 74 3.14 13.38 -0.07
CA LYS A 74 2.97 14.83 -0.29
C LYS A 74 1.57 15.15 -0.80
N ALA A 75 1.04 14.38 -1.75
CA ALA A 75 -0.29 14.59 -2.33
C ALA A 75 -1.39 14.51 -1.27
N LEU A 76 -1.24 13.62 -0.27
CA LEU A 76 -2.13 13.51 0.88
C LEU A 76 -1.86 14.55 1.98
N GLY A 77 -0.88 15.44 1.80
CA GLY A 77 -0.58 16.52 2.76
C GLY A 77 0.22 16.09 3.98
N ALA A 78 0.92 14.96 3.93
CA ALA A 78 1.63 14.36 5.05
C ALA A 78 3.16 14.35 4.89
N ILE A 79 3.71 15.22 4.04
CA ILE A 79 5.15 15.24 3.73
C ILE A 79 6.03 15.47 4.95
N ASP A 80 5.53 16.19 5.95
CA ASP A 80 6.19 16.47 7.22
C ASP A 80 6.38 15.24 8.11
N ARG A 81 5.69 14.14 7.81
CA ARG A 81 5.86 12.84 8.49
C ARG A 81 7.07 12.06 7.97
N ILE A 82 7.71 12.49 6.88
CA ILE A 82 8.89 11.83 6.34
C ILE A 82 10.14 12.22 7.14
N VAL A 83 10.76 11.23 7.78
CA VAL A 83 11.93 11.41 8.67
C VAL A 83 13.24 10.90 8.06
N GLY A 84 13.18 10.22 6.92
CA GLY A 84 14.37 9.77 6.18
C GLY A 84 14.04 9.49 4.72
N ILE A 85 14.99 9.81 3.83
CA ILE A 85 14.85 9.68 2.38
C ILE A 85 16.07 8.99 1.76
N ASP A 86 15.90 8.36 0.61
CA ASP A 86 17.02 7.83 -0.16
C ASP A 86 17.72 8.90 -1.03
N THR A 87 18.87 8.56 -1.60
CA THR A 87 19.65 9.48 -2.44
C THR A 87 18.89 9.98 -3.68
N ALA A 88 18.07 9.16 -4.32
CA ALA A 88 17.30 9.58 -5.49
C ALA A 88 16.24 10.62 -5.12
N THR A 89 15.52 10.39 -4.01
CA THR A 89 14.59 11.38 -3.45
C THR A 89 15.32 12.68 -3.09
N LYS A 90 16.55 12.62 -2.54
CA LYS A 90 17.34 13.83 -2.27
C LYS A 90 17.71 14.59 -3.55
N GLU A 91 17.89 13.93 -4.70
CA GLU A 91 18.09 14.64 -5.97
C GLU A 91 16.86 15.47 -6.36
N ASP A 92 15.66 14.99 -6.09
CA ASP A 92 14.41 15.70 -6.35
C ASP A 92 14.16 16.86 -5.38
N VAL A 93 14.56 16.69 -4.12
CA VAL A 93 14.67 17.80 -3.15
C VAL A 93 15.58 18.89 -3.69
N ASN A 94 16.78 18.54 -4.19
CA ASN A 94 17.74 19.49 -4.74
C ASN A 94 17.24 20.19 -6.02
N LYS A 95 16.31 19.57 -6.76
CA LYS A 95 15.61 20.19 -7.91
C LYS A 95 14.47 21.12 -7.47
N GLY A 96 14.15 21.17 -6.18
CA GLY A 96 13.09 21.99 -5.60
C GLY A 96 11.70 21.37 -5.65
N LEU A 97 11.58 20.05 -5.85
CA LEU A 97 10.28 19.36 -5.87
C LEU A 97 9.72 19.17 -4.45
N TYR A 98 10.62 18.94 -3.48
CA TYR A 98 10.28 18.67 -2.08
C TYR A 98 11.08 19.59 -1.13
N PRO A 99 10.93 20.92 -1.21
CA PRO A 99 11.64 21.85 -0.33
C PRO A 99 11.39 21.60 1.16
N GLU A 100 10.28 20.95 1.51
CA GLU A 100 9.93 20.57 2.88
C GLU A 100 10.88 19.50 3.46
N LEU A 101 11.61 18.77 2.61
CA LEU A 101 12.52 17.69 2.98
C LEU A 101 14.00 18.09 2.89
N GLU A 102 14.32 19.39 2.83
CA GLU A 102 15.69 19.87 2.64
C GLU A 102 16.65 19.33 3.72
N ASP A 103 16.22 19.37 4.98
CA ASP A 103 17.00 18.95 6.13
C ASP A 103 16.78 17.46 6.50
N THR A 104 16.01 16.71 5.71
CA THR A 104 15.70 15.31 5.99
C THR A 104 16.94 14.42 5.78
N PRO A 105 17.32 13.58 6.77
CA PRO A 105 18.47 12.68 6.66
C PRO A 105 18.40 11.74 5.45
N VAL A 106 19.54 11.55 4.79
CA VAL A 106 19.69 10.60 3.69
C VAL A 106 20.15 9.25 4.24
N ILE A 107 19.39 8.18 3.99
CA ILE A 107 19.61 6.83 4.55
C ILE A 107 20.28 5.85 3.57
N GLY A 108 21.08 6.34 2.63
CA GLY A 108 21.66 5.54 1.55
C GLY A 108 20.83 5.60 0.27
N SER A 109 21.08 4.70 -0.67
CA SER A 109 20.27 4.58 -1.89
C SER A 109 19.07 3.68 -1.64
N TRP A 110 18.06 3.75 -2.52
CA TRP A 110 16.87 2.90 -2.42
C TRP A 110 17.19 1.41 -2.59
N ASP A 111 18.25 1.07 -3.33
CA ASP A 111 18.72 -0.29 -3.59
C ASP A 111 19.75 -0.81 -2.57
N GLU A 112 20.45 0.10 -1.88
CA GLU A 112 21.41 -0.21 -0.81
C GLU A 112 21.17 0.70 0.42
N PRO A 113 20.02 0.58 1.11
CA PRO A 113 19.73 1.40 2.27
C PRO A 113 20.63 1.05 3.47
N SER A 114 20.98 2.06 4.26
CA SER A 114 21.65 1.87 5.56
C SER A 114 20.61 1.52 6.62
N TYR A 115 20.51 0.24 6.97
CA TYR A 115 19.58 -0.24 7.98
C TYR A 115 19.85 0.34 9.37
N GLU A 116 21.11 0.59 9.71
CA GLU A 116 21.48 1.25 10.96
C GLU A 116 20.98 2.70 10.99
N ALA A 117 21.16 3.45 9.90
CA ALA A 117 20.67 4.82 9.81
C ALA A 117 19.13 4.87 9.85
N ILE A 118 18.44 3.92 9.21
CA ILE A 118 16.98 3.77 9.31
C ILE A 118 16.56 3.52 10.75
N ALA A 119 17.22 2.59 11.44
CA ALA A 119 16.90 2.26 12.83
C ALA A 119 17.15 3.44 13.80
N GLU A 120 18.20 4.23 13.58
CA GLU A 120 18.50 5.43 14.38
C GLU A 120 17.39 6.50 14.27
N LEU A 121 16.65 6.51 13.16
CA LEU A 121 15.54 7.43 12.97
C LEU A 121 14.25 7.00 13.69
N ASP A 122 14.17 5.80 14.26
CA ASP A 122 12.96 5.30 14.95
C ASP A 122 11.65 5.57 14.17
N PRO A 123 11.52 5.10 12.91
CA PRO A 123 10.31 5.28 12.13
C PRO A 123 9.20 4.32 12.57
N ASP A 124 7.95 4.72 12.35
CA ASP A 124 6.79 3.83 12.50
C ASP A 124 6.73 2.79 11.37
N VAL A 125 7.18 3.17 10.16
CA VAL A 125 7.15 2.32 8.97
C VAL A 125 8.19 2.78 7.93
N VAL A 126 8.68 1.85 7.12
CA VAL A 126 9.35 2.14 5.85
C VAL A 126 8.39 1.86 4.70
N ILE A 127 8.22 2.81 3.78
CA ILE A 127 7.42 2.64 2.58
C ILE A 127 8.35 2.58 1.36
N MET A 128 8.16 1.56 0.53
CA MET A 128 8.96 1.31 -0.67
C MET A 128 8.13 0.74 -1.81
N LEU A 129 8.71 0.63 -3.01
CA LEU A 129 8.10 -0.13 -4.11
C LEU A 129 8.23 -1.64 -3.85
N SER A 130 7.21 -2.41 -4.22
CA SER A 130 7.16 -3.86 -4.02
C SER A 130 7.69 -4.68 -5.21
N SER A 131 7.67 -4.10 -6.41
CA SER A 131 8.00 -4.79 -7.66
C SER A 131 9.47 -4.74 -8.09
N TYR A 132 10.36 -4.11 -7.30
CA TYR A 132 11.78 -3.99 -7.60
C TYR A 132 12.63 -4.55 -6.46
N SER A 133 13.82 -5.06 -6.80
CA SER A 133 14.80 -5.50 -5.80
C SER A 133 15.54 -4.28 -5.23
N PRO A 134 15.78 -4.20 -3.91
CA PRO A 134 15.48 -5.20 -2.88
C PRO A 134 13.98 -5.34 -2.66
N PHE A 135 13.48 -6.57 -2.51
CA PHE A 135 12.05 -6.79 -2.31
C PHE A 135 11.65 -6.51 -0.85
N PRO A 136 10.38 -6.16 -0.56
CA PRO A 136 9.97 -5.82 0.79
C PRO A 136 10.25 -6.90 1.85
N ASP A 137 10.26 -8.19 1.50
CA ASP A 137 10.65 -9.27 2.42
C ASP A 137 12.14 -9.25 2.75
N GLU A 138 13.01 -8.98 1.77
CA GLU A 138 14.45 -8.89 1.97
C GLU A 138 14.80 -7.72 2.91
N VAL A 139 14.13 -6.58 2.72
CA VAL A 139 14.28 -5.41 3.58
C VAL A 139 13.69 -5.69 4.97
N GLN A 140 12.54 -6.38 5.05
CA GLN A 140 11.90 -6.73 6.33
C GLN A 140 12.78 -7.63 7.19
N GLU A 141 13.48 -8.62 6.61
CA GLU A 141 14.42 -9.48 7.35
C GLU A 141 15.55 -8.69 8.02
N ARG A 142 15.97 -7.57 7.43
CA ARG A 142 17.04 -6.72 7.98
C ARG A 142 16.55 -5.78 9.06
N LEU A 143 15.29 -5.35 8.98
CA LEU A 143 14.70 -4.37 9.89
C LEU A 143 13.83 -4.99 11.01
N GLU A 144 13.50 -6.28 10.91
CA GLU A 144 12.79 -7.04 11.96
C GLU A 144 13.47 -6.94 13.35
N PRO A 145 14.81 -7.03 13.50
CA PRO A 145 15.46 -6.90 14.81
C PRO A 145 15.24 -5.54 15.49
N PHE A 146 14.85 -4.52 14.74
CA PHE A 146 14.57 -3.18 15.22
C PHE A 146 13.05 -2.93 15.42
N GLY A 147 12.20 -3.91 15.08
CA GLY A 147 10.75 -3.79 15.19
C GLY A 147 10.10 -2.84 14.18
N ILE A 148 10.78 -2.56 13.07
CA ILE A 148 10.31 -1.63 12.03
C ILE A 148 9.61 -2.43 10.92
N ALA A 149 8.37 -2.05 10.62
CA ALA A 149 7.57 -2.67 9.56
C ALA A 149 7.87 -2.06 8.19
N ILE A 150 7.82 -2.89 7.15
CA ILE A 150 7.97 -2.48 5.74
C ILE A 150 6.64 -2.64 5.01
N VAL A 151 6.21 -1.62 4.29
CA VAL A 151 5.01 -1.67 3.43
C VAL A 151 5.41 -1.39 1.98
N GLY A 152 5.17 -2.35 1.09
CA GLY A 152 5.46 -2.23 -0.33
C GLY A 152 4.26 -1.78 -1.16
N LEU A 153 4.31 -0.60 -1.78
CA LEU A 153 3.22 -0.03 -2.60
C LEU A 153 3.79 0.44 -3.95
N ASP A 154 3.22 -0.02 -5.06
CA ASP A 154 3.65 0.22 -6.44
C ASP A 154 2.87 1.38 -7.09
N PHE A 155 2.98 2.59 -6.55
CA PHE A 155 2.16 3.76 -6.92
C PHE A 155 2.16 4.12 -8.41
N TYR A 156 3.07 3.58 -9.21
CA TYR A 156 3.11 3.77 -10.67
C TYR A 156 2.16 2.86 -11.45
N ARG A 157 1.58 1.82 -10.83
CA ARG A 157 0.76 0.80 -11.49
C ARG A 157 -0.71 1.20 -11.54
N THR A 158 -1.21 1.44 -12.75
CA THR A 158 -2.59 1.91 -12.96
C THR A 158 -3.68 0.92 -12.53
N ASP A 159 -3.38 -0.38 -12.50
CA ASP A 159 -4.33 -1.42 -12.09
C ASP A 159 -4.56 -1.46 -10.57
N VAL A 160 -3.65 -0.87 -9.79
CA VAL A 160 -3.68 -0.90 -8.32
C VAL A 160 -3.62 0.48 -7.66
N PHE A 161 -3.31 1.54 -8.41
CA PHE A 161 -3.08 2.89 -7.91
C PHE A 161 -4.13 3.35 -6.88
N PHE A 162 -5.41 3.33 -7.21
CA PHE A 162 -6.47 3.77 -6.28
C PHE A 162 -6.54 2.95 -5.00
N ARG A 163 -6.24 1.64 -5.07
CA ARG A 163 -6.16 0.79 -3.88
C ARG A 163 -5.00 1.23 -3.00
N GLU A 164 -3.86 1.56 -3.58
CA GLU A 164 -2.65 1.95 -2.85
C GLU A 164 -2.81 3.33 -2.20
N ILE A 165 -3.43 4.29 -2.88
CA ILE A 165 -3.81 5.57 -2.27
C ILE A 165 -4.79 5.35 -1.10
N THR A 166 -5.75 4.42 -1.25
CA THR A 166 -6.67 4.07 -0.16
C THR A 166 -5.92 3.47 1.03
N ILE A 167 -4.97 2.56 0.79
CA ILE A 167 -4.14 1.96 1.85
C ILE A 167 -3.30 3.03 2.53
N LEU A 168 -2.64 3.90 1.76
CA LEU A 168 -1.81 4.97 2.29
C LEU A 168 -2.64 5.95 3.14
N GLY A 169 -3.78 6.43 2.62
CA GLY A 169 -4.71 7.28 3.36
C GLY A 169 -5.16 6.64 4.68
N PHE A 170 -5.52 5.37 4.65
CA PHE A 170 -5.87 4.63 5.87
C PHE A 170 -4.69 4.51 6.84
N MET A 171 -3.47 4.21 6.39
CA MET A 171 -2.30 4.15 7.29
C MET A 171 -2.03 5.49 7.97
N LEU A 172 -2.22 6.58 7.24
CA LEU A 172 -1.96 7.94 7.73
C LEU A 172 -3.12 8.52 8.55
N GLY A 173 -4.30 7.89 8.55
CA GLY A 173 -5.52 8.47 9.13
C GLY A 173 -6.01 9.70 8.35
N LEU A 174 -5.81 9.67 7.02
CA LEU A 174 -6.15 10.69 6.03
C LEU A 174 -7.07 10.11 4.96
N GLU A 175 -8.09 9.35 5.40
CA GLU A 175 -9.02 8.66 4.51
C GLU A 175 -9.83 9.64 3.64
N ASP A 176 -10.21 10.80 4.20
CA ASP A 176 -10.96 11.83 3.48
C ASP A 176 -10.10 12.48 2.38
N GLU A 177 -8.85 12.83 2.68
CA GLU A 177 -7.88 13.35 1.70
C GLU A 177 -7.60 12.35 0.58
N ALA A 178 -7.50 11.06 0.91
CA ALA A 178 -7.34 10.00 -0.07
C ALA A 178 -8.57 9.87 -0.99
N VAL A 179 -9.78 10.00 -0.46
CA VAL A 179 -11.01 10.00 -1.26
C VAL A 179 -11.03 11.17 -2.23
N ASP A 180 -10.71 12.38 -1.76
CA ASP A 180 -10.67 13.58 -2.59
C ASP A 180 -9.60 13.47 -3.69
N TYR A 181 -8.43 12.94 -3.35
CA TYR A 181 -7.34 12.74 -4.30
C TYR A 181 -7.67 11.70 -5.38
N ILE A 182 -8.30 10.59 -4.99
CA ILE A 182 -8.80 9.57 -5.94
C ILE A 182 -9.87 10.15 -6.86
N ALA A 183 -10.80 10.96 -6.32
CA ALA A 183 -11.85 11.60 -7.10
C ALA A 183 -11.27 12.53 -8.17
N PHE A 184 -10.25 13.33 -7.83
CA PHE A 184 -9.55 14.19 -8.79
C PHE A 184 -9.01 13.42 -10.01
N PHE A 185 -8.40 12.25 -9.78
CA PHE A 185 -7.91 11.39 -10.87
C PHE A 185 -9.05 10.81 -11.70
N GLN A 186 -10.08 10.28 -11.05
CA GLN A 186 -11.22 9.66 -11.73
C GLN A 186 -11.98 10.69 -12.59
N ASP A 187 -12.25 11.87 -12.06
CA ASP A 187 -12.91 12.96 -12.79
C ASP A 187 -12.10 13.37 -14.04
N THR A 188 -10.77 13.39 -13.91
CA THR A 188 -9.88 13.71 -15.04
C THR A 188 -9.92 12.61 -16.10
N LEU A 189 -9.87 11.34 -15.70
CA LEU A 189 -9.96 10.19 -16.61
C LEU A 189 -11.32 10.13 -17.30
N ASP A 190 -12.41 10.38 -16.58
CA ASP A 190 -13.77 10.40 -17.11
C ASP A 190 -13.97 11.54 -18.10
N MET A 191 -13.45 12.73 -17.80
CA MET A 191 -13.43 13.85 -18.73
C MET A 191 -12.70 13.50 -20.04
N ILE A 192 -11.52 12.86 -19.94
CA ILE A 192 -10.75 12.44 -21.12
C ILE A 192 -11.53 11.37 -21.89
N SER A 193 -12.04 10.34 -21.21
CA SER A 193 -12.81 9.25 -21.81
C SER A 193 -14.03 9.77 -22.56
N SER A 194 -14.79 10.68 -21.95
CA SER A 194 -15.97 11.31 -22.55
C SER A 194 -15.64 12.10 -23.82
N ARG A 195 -14.51 12.81 -23.87
CA ARG A 195 -14.10 13.57 -25.07
C ARG A 195 -13.60 12.67 -26.21
N LEU A 196 -13.21 11.44 -25.89
CA LEU A 196 -12.65 10.49 -26.84
C LEU A 196 -13.64 9.36 -27.21
N SER A 197 -14.86 9.37 -26.67
CA SER A 197 -15.87 8.32 -26.91
C SER A 197 -16.31 8.24 -28.37
N ASP A 198 -16.33 9.38 -29.04
CA ASP A 198 -16.87 9.51 -30.40
C ASP A 198 -15.80 9.32 -31.49
N ILE A 199 -14.54 9.08 -31.10
CA ILE A 199 -13.44 8.84 -32.04
C ILE A 199 -13.39 7.34 -32.38
N PRO A 200 -13.65 6.96 -33.64
CA PRO A 200 -13.55 5.58 -34.09
C PRO A 200 -12.12 5.04 -33.96
N ASP A 201 -11.95 3.75 -33.68
CA ASP A 201 -10.64 3.15 -33.45
C ASP A 201 -9.68 3.28 -34.65
N ASN A 202 -10.19 3.31 -35.87
CA ASN A 202 -9.40 3.53 -37.08
C ASN A 202 -8.92 4.98 -37.27
N GLU A 203 -9.47 5.93 -36.50
CA GLU A 203 -9.05 7.34 -36.48
C GLU A 203 -8.17 7.67 -35.26
N ARG A 204 -8.09 6.76 -34.28
CA ARG A 204 -7.18 6.91 -33.13
C ARG A 204 -5.73 6.92 -33.62
N LYS A 205 -4.99 7.97 -33.25
CA LYS A 205 -3.56 8.08 -33.58
C LYS A 205 -2.80 6.93 -32.94
N GLN A 206 -2.10 6.16 -33.77
CA GLN A 206 -1.17 5.16 -33.28
C GLN A 206 0.05 5.88 -32.67
N SER A 207 0.28 5.63 -31.38
CA SER A 207 1.49 6.05 -30.69
C SER A 207 2.41 4.85 -30.52
N ILE A 208 3.69 5.01 -30.83
CA ILE A 208 4.72 4.02 -30.53
C ILE A 208 5.52 4.57 -29.36
N LEU A 209 5.45 3.89 -28.21
CA LEU A 209 6.29 4.22 -27.07
C LEU A 209 7.74 3.82 -27.39
N ARG A 210 8.58 4.79 -27.75
CA ARG A 210 9.96 4.57 -28.24
C ARG A 210 10.90 3.94 -27.20
N GLN A 211 10.51 3.89 -25.92
CA GLN A 211 11.28 3.24 -24.86
C GLN A 211 11.45 1.74 -25.12
N LEU A 212 10.47 1.06 -25.72
CA LEU A 212 10.57 -0.37 -26.07
C LEU A 212 11.55 -0.65 -27.24
N LEU A 213 11.80 0.34 -28.10
CA LEU A 213 12.65 0.19 -29.28
C LEU A 213 14.15 0.07 -28.93
N ILE A 214 14.59 0.68 -27.83
CA ILE A 214 15.99 0.62 -27.40
C ILE A 214 16.35 -0.80 -26.93
N THR A 215 15.48 -1.46 -26.16
CA THR A 215 15.68 -2.85 -25.72
C THR A 215 15.66 -3.83 -26.89
N PHE A 216 14.78 -3.64 -27.88
CA PHE A 216 14.79 -4.45 -29.10
C PHE A 216 16.04 -4.23 -29.94
N HIS A 217 16.55 -2.99 -30.04
CA HIS A 217 17.76 -2.71 -30.79
C HIS A 217 19.01 -3.24 -30.10
N MET A 218 19.10 -3.13 -28.77
CA MET A 218 20.22 -3.68 -28.00
C MET A 218 20.20 -5.21 -27.96
N GLY A 219 19.03 -5.84 -27.79
CA GLY A 219 18.88 -7.30 -27.79
C GLY A 219 19.13 -7.94 -29.16
N ALA A 220 18.80 -7.25 -30.26
CA ALA A 220 19.12 -7.71 -31.62
C ALA A 220 20.60 -7.55 -31.99
N GLN A 221 21.31 -6.58 -31.40
CA GLN A 221 22.75 -6.42 -31.62
C GLN A 221 23.59 -7.42 -30.83
N THR A 222 23.14 -7.86 -29.64
CA THR A 222 23.84 -8.89 -28.86
C THR A 222 23.76 -10.26 -29.53
N THR A 223 22.60 -10.64 -30.06
CA THR A 223 22.43 -11.91 -30.80
C THR A 223 23.23 -11.97 -32.10
N ALA A 224 23.49 -10.81 -32.73
CA ALA A 224 24.32 -10.75 -33.94
C ALA A 224 25.83 -10.88 -33.65
N GLN A 225 26.30 -10.48 -32.47
CA GLN A 225 27.71 -10.63 -32.06
C GLN A 225 28.03 -12.05 -31.56
N GLU A 226 27.10 -12.73 -30.89
CA GLU A 226 27.29 -14.12 -30.44
C GLU A 226 27.29 -15.14 -31.58
N PHE A 227 26.76 -14.78 -32.76
CA PHE A 227 26.78 -15.64 -33.95
C PHE A 227 28.03 -15.46 -34.84
N GLN A 228 28.94 -14.54 -34.51
CA GLN A 228 30.20 -14.32 -35.22
C GLN A 228 31.46 -14.66 -34.39
N ALA A 229 31.32 -15.35 -33.25
CA ALA A 229 32.42 -15.87 -32.46
C ALA A 229 32.61 -17.38 -32.66
#